data_AF-A0A099T5S9-F1
#
_entry.id   AF-A0A099T5S9-F1
#
_cell.length_a   1.000
_cell.length_b   1.000
_cell.length_c   1.000
_cell.angle_alpha   90.00
_cell.angle_beta   90.00
_cell.angle_gamma   90.00
#
_symmetry.space_group_name_H-M   'P 1'
#
loop_
_entity.id
_entity.type
_entity.pdbx_description
1 polymer ?
#
loop_
_entity_poly.entity_id
_entity_poly.type
_entity_poly.pdbx_seq_one_letter_code
_entity_poly.pdbx_strand_id
1 'polypeptide(L)'
;MSNIDFIKLSEEGYNVWIKGNHCYRCNYEWKSSSPKEPRVCPKCKSSYWNRPRNDEKENVQNKIELEAKAVMMHKLFDQSIETRYDAVISLIGKIDDELYDAVQEYHETKAQQLVDKQKEKEPDILSESDIEEFTHKVVNDGESLKQMDPDVIDRLLQALGHQ
;
A
#
# COMPACT_ATOMS: atom_id res chain seq x y z
N MET A 1 35.81 -17.01 17.04
CA MET A 1 34.87 -18.14 16.91
C MET A 1 34.20 -18.33 18.26
N SER A 2 33.04 -17.72 18.45
CA SER A 2 32.32 -17.65 19.73
C SER A 2 31.28 -18.77 19.82
N ASN A 3 31.49 -19.72 20.74
CA ASN A 3 30.47 -20.66 21.21
C ASN A 3 29.42 -19.86 22.00
N ILE A 4 28.17 -19.89 21.55
CA ILE A 4 27.05 -19.27 22.26
C ILE A 4 26.30 -20.40 22.96
N ASP A 5 26.59 -20.58 24.24
CA ASP A 5 25.85 -21.50 25.12
C ASP A 5 24.64 -20.74 25.72
N PHE A 6 23.44 -21.21 25.40
CA PHE A 6 22.18 -20.65 25.89
C PHE A 6 21.89 -21.10 27.33
N ILE A 7 21.81 -20.18 28.29
CA ILE A 7 21.04 -20.37 29.52
C ILE A 7 20.29 -19.06 29.87
N LYS A 8 19.01 -19.24 30.22
CA LYS A 8 17.99 -18.24 30.56
C LYS A 8 18.47 -17.25 31.66
N LEU A 9 18.35 -15.96 31.38
CA LEU A 9 18.56 -14.87 32.34
C LEU A 9 17.23 -14.55 33.03
N SER A 10 17.18 -14.64 34.36
CA SER A 10 16.21 -13.89 35.17
C SER A 10 16.81 -13.47 36.51
N GLU A 11 16.78 -12.15 36.69
CA GLU A 11 16.48 -11.33 37.89
C GLU A 11 17.20 -11.62 39.22
N GLU A 12 17.98 -10.60 39.63
CA GLU A 12 18.62 -10.33 40.93
C GLU A 12 19.59 -11.39 41.49
N GLY A 13 20.85 -11.26 41.04
CA GLY A 13 22.00 -11.95 41.60
C GLY A 13 23.29 -11.55 40.88
N TYR A 14 24.46 -11.81 41.47
CA TYR A 14 25.73 -11.64 40.76
C TYR A 14 25.77 -12.61 39.57
N ASN A 15 26.02 -12.10 38.36
CA ASN A 15 26.24 -12.90 37.15
C ASN A 15 27.52 -13.73 37.31
N VAL A 16 27.44 -14.89 37.95
CA VAL A 16 28.55 -15.83 38.09
C VAL A 16 28.39 -16.95 37.08
N TRP A 17 29.29 -17.00 36.10
CA TRP A 17 29.41 -18.11 35.17
C TRP A 17 30.06 -19.31 35.86
N ILE A 18 29.25 -20.29 36.28
CA ILE A 18 29.78 -21.55 36.82
C ILE A 18 30.15 -22.46 35.64
N LYS A 19 31.45 -22.64 35.40
CA LYS A 19 31.96 -23.56 34.36
C LYS A 19 31.51 -25.00 34.67
N GLY A 20 30.52 -25.50 33.93
CA GLY A 20 30.12 -26.90 33.93
C GLY A 20 31.04 -27.75 33.04
N ASN A 21 31.11 -29.05 33.31
CA ASN A 21 31.77 -30.03 32.45
C ASN A 21 30.70 -30.90 31.78
N HIS A 22 30.83 -31.14 30.47
CA HIS A 22 29.96 -32.02 29.67
C HIS A 22 30.80 -33.13 29.04
N CYS A 23 30.34 -34.38 29.12
CA CYS A 23 31.04 -35.53 28.52
C CYS A 23 30.47 -35.93 27.15
N TYR A 24 31.21 -35.72 26.07
CA TYR A 24 30.89 -36.13 24.69
C TYR A 24 30.81 -37.66 24.44
N ARG A 25 30.92 -38.49 25.48
CA ARG A 25 30.83 -39.95 25.37
C ARG A 25 29.56 -40.51 25.96
N CYS A 26 29.07 -39.92 27.05
CA CYS A 26 27.92 -40.42 27.80
C CYS A 26 26.89 -39.33 28.15
N ASN A 27 27.10 -38.12 27.61
CA ASN A 27 26.28 -36.91 27.78
C ASN A 27 26.00 -36.56 29.25
N TYR A 28 26.93 -36.93 30.14
CA TYR A 28 26.83 -36.57 31.55
C TYR A 28 27.37 -35.17 31.77
N GLU A 29 26.63 -34.39 32.54
CA GLU A 29 27.00 -33.04 32.93
C GLU A 29 27.26 -32.98 34.43
N TRP A 30 28.35 -32.32 34.82
CA TRP A 30 28.69 -32.16 36.23
C TRP A 30 29.43 -30.86 36.50
N LYS A 31 29.28 -30.36 37.73
CA LYS A 31 30.05 -29.22 38.24
C LYS A 31 31.22 -29.75 39.05
N SER A 32 32.43 -29.26 38.76
CA SER A 32 33.62 -29.59 39.57
C SER A 32 33.74 -28.57 40.70
N SER A 33 33.94 -29.05 41.93
CA SER A 33 34.30 -28.19 43.07
C SER A 33 35.74 -27.68 42.99
N SER A 34 36.57 -28.33 42.17
CA SER A 34 37.95 -27.90 41.91
C SER A 34 38.02 -26.99 40.68
N PRO A 35 38.84 -25.93 40.70
CA PRO A 35 39.10 -25.10 39.53
C PRO A 35 39.89 -25.84 38.43
N LYS A 36 40.47 -27.01 38.73
CA LYS A 36 41.20 -27.81 37.74
C LYS A 36 40.22 -28.63 36.90
N GLU A 37 40.49 -28.71 35.59
CA GLU A 37 39.72 -29.56 34.68
C GLU A 37 39.91 -31.04 35.04
N PRO A 38 38.83 -31.83 35.09
CA PRO A 38 38.91 -33.24 35.44
C PRO A 38 39.66 -34.01 34.35
N ARG A 39 40.48 -35.00 34.74
CA ARG A 39 41.20 -35.84 33.77
C ARG A 39 40.29 -36.87 33.10
N VAL A 40 39.22 -37.28 33.78
CA VAL A 40 38.28 -38.32 33.33
C VAL A 40 36.85 -37.95 33.66
N CYS A 41 35.90 -38.47 32.88
CA CYS A 41 34.48 -38.38 33.21
C CYS A 41 34.17 -39.17 34.50
N PRO A 42 33.46 -38.60 35.49
CA PRO A 42 33.10 -39.32 36.70
C PRO A 42 32.13 -40.49 36.46
N LYS A 43 31.26 -40.39 35.44
CA LYS A 43 30.26 -41.41 35.06
C LYS A 43 30.88 -42.56 34.27
N CYS A 44 31.48 -42.28 33.09
CA CYS A 44 31.96 -43.33 32.18
C CYS A 44 33.48 -43.59 32.23
N LYS A 45 34.22 -42.85 33.06
CA LYS A 45 35.69 -42.93 33.21
C LYS A 45 36.52 -42.62 31.96
N SER A 46 35.90 -42.13 30.89
CA SER A 46 36.63 -41.73 29.69
C SER A 46 37.58 -40.56 29.94
N SER A 47 38.82 -40.67 29.49
CA SER A 47 39.79 -39.56 29.44
C SER A 47 39.53 -38.58 28.29
N TYR A 48 38.77 -38.99 27.28
CA TYR A 48 38.36 -38.17 26.13
C TYR A 48 36.99 -37.54 26.33
N TRP A 49 36.64 -37.25 27.59
CA TRP A 49 35.31 -36.73 27.95
C TRP A 49 35.07 -35.34 27.37
N ASN A 50 36.10 -34.52 27.24
CA ASN A 50 36.06 -33.14 26.74
C ASN A 50 36.34 -33.03 25.24
N ARG A 51 36.36 -34.14 24.49
CA ARG A 51 36.60 -34.13 23.06
C ARG A 51 35.41 -34.72 22.30
N PRO A 52 34.77 -33.96 21.39
CA PRO A 52 33.74 -34.50 20.51
C PRO A 52 34.34 -35.61 19.64
N ARG A 53 33.48 -36.51 19.18
CA ARG A 53 33.91 -37.54 18.23
C ARG A 53 34.16 -36.91 16.84
N ASN A 54 34.98 -37.55 16.00
CA ASN A 54 35.35 -36.96 14.71
C ASN A 54 34.13 -36.82 13.77
N ASP A 55 33.22 -37.77 13.82
CA ASP A 55 31.92 -37.79 13.15
C ASP A 55 30.99 -36.64 13.60
N GLU A 56 31.08 -36.21 14.86
CA GLU A 56 30.30 -35.05 15.34
C GLU A 56 30.76 -33.74 14.68
N LYS A 57 32.06 -33.59 14.41
CA LYS A 57 32.58 -32.37 13.76
C LYS A 57 32.08 -32.23 12.32
N GLU A 58 32.09 -33.32 11.58
CA GLU A 58 31.58 -33.37 10.21
C GLU A 58 30.07 -33.11 10.18
N ASN A 59 29.31 -33.71 11.10
CA ASN A 59 27.88 -33.47 11.21
C ASN A 59 27.53 -32.03 11.59
N VAL A 60 28.28 -31.41 12.50
CA VAL A 60 28.09 -29.98 12.84
C VAL A 60 28.38 -29.10 11.63
N GLN A 61 29.46 -29.38 10.89
CA GLN A 61 29.80 -28.61 9.70
C GLN A 61 28.73 -28.73 8.61
N ASN A 62 28.26 -29.95 8.34
CA ASN A 62 27.18 -30.20 7.39
C ASN A 62 25.87 -29.52 7.80
N LYS A 63 25.56 -29.52 9.10
CA LYS A 63 24.38 -28.82 9.64
C LYS A 63 24.48 -27.31 9.41
N ILE A 64 25.62 -26.70 9.73
CA ILE A 64 25.85 -25.26 9.51
C ILE A 64 25.70 -24.93 8.01
N GLU A 65 26.23 -25.76 7.13
CA GLU A 65 26.11 -25.55 5.69
C GLU A 65 24.66 -25.66 5.21
N LEU A 66 23.90 -26.64 5.70
CA LEU A 66 22.47 -26.80 5.36
C LEU A 66 21.65 -25.61 5.87
N GLU A 67 21.89 -25.15 7.10
CA GLU A 67 21.23 -23.97 7.66
C GLU A 67 21.56 -22.71 6.83
N ALA A 68 22.82 -22.52 6.44
CA ALA A 68 23.21 -21.41 5.58
C ALA A 68 22.52 -21.46 4.20
N LYS A 69 22.41 -22.65 3.59
CA LYS A 69 21.68 -22.85 2.33
C LYS A 69 20.19 -22.54 2.48
N ALA A 70 19.58 -22.95 3.59
CA ALA A 70 18.17 -22.66 3.86
C ALA A 70 17.91 -21.14 4.01
N VAL A 71 18.79 -20.44 4.74
CA VAL A 71 18.73 -18.97 4.87
C VAL A 71 18.90 -18.28 3.51
N MET A 72 19.86 -18.74 2.70
CA MET A 72 20.06 -18.20 1.35
C MET A 72 18.85 -18.45 0.44
N MET A 73 18.25 -19.64 0.54
CA MET A 73 17.03 -19.97 -0.20
C MET A 73 15.87 -19.06 0.17
N HIS A 74 15.62 -18.84 1.47
CA HIS A 74 14.61 -17.89 1.95
C HIS A 74 14.81 -16.49 1.36
N LYS A 75 16.05 -16.00 1.41
CA LYS A 75 16.39 -14.67 0.85
C LYS A 75 16.08 -14.58 -0.65
N LEU A 76 16.36 -15.63 -1.41
CA LEU A 76 16.06 -15.66 -2.85
C LEU A 76 14.55 -15.71 -3.12
N PHE A 77 13.79 -16.43 -2.29
CA PHE A 77 12.33 -16.42 -2.37
C PHE A 77 11.76 -15.03 -2.10
N ASP A 78 12.23 -14.34 -1.05
CA ASP A 78 11.77 -12.99 -0.72
C ASP A 78 12.04 -12.00 -1.86
N GLN A 79 13.23 -12.03 -2.45
CA GLN A 79 13.57 -11.20 -3.62
C GLN A 79 12.69 -11.50 -4.84
N SER A 80 12.37 -12.77 -5.09
CA SER A 80 11.45 -13.15 -6.16
C SER A 80 10.02 -12.67 -5.89
N ILE A 81 9.63 -12.53 -4.63
CA ILE A 81 8.30 -12.09 -4.24
C ILE A 81 8.21 -10.57 -4.40
N GLU A 82 9.17 -9.82 -3.87
CA GLU A 82 9.24 -8.35 -3.97
C GLU A 82 9.18 -7.89 -5.44
N THR A 83 10.00 -8.46 -6.31
CA THR A 83 10.02 -8.11 -7.74
C THR A 83 8.67 -8.34 -8.45
N ARG A 84 7.91 -9.36 -8.06
CA ARG A 84 6.57 -9.60 -8.61
C ARG A 84 5.55 -8.61 -8.07
N TYR A 85 5.62 -8.30 -6.78
CA TYR A 85 4.74 -7.29 -6.17
C TYR A 85 4.98 -5.91 -6.76
N ASP A 86 6.23 -5.49 -6.98
CA ASP A 86 6.56 -4.21 -7.61
C ASP A 86 5.96 -4.10 -9.02
N ALA A 87 6.03 -5.18 -9.81
CA ALA A 87 5.42 -5.22 -11.13
C ALA A 87 3.89 -5.09 -11.07
N VAL A 88 3.23 -5.75 -10.11
CA VAL A 88 1.78 -5.66 -9.91
C VAL A 88 1.37 -4.26 -9.45
N ILE A 89 2.07 -3.67 -8.49
CA ILE A 89 1.81 -2.31 -8.00
C ILE A 89 1.95 -1.30 -9.15
N SER A 90 2.97 -1.45 -10.00
CA SER A 90 3.13 -0.60 -11.18
C SER A 90 1.97 -0.72 -12.17
N LEU A 91 1.44 -1.93 -12.37
CA LEU A 91 0.26 -2.14 -13.23
C LEU A 91 -1.01 -1.54 -12.62
N ILE A 92 -1.22 -1.70 -11.32
CA ILE A 92 -2.37 -1.12 -10.61
C ILE A 92 -2.34 0.41 -10.74
N GLY A 93 -1.18 1.05 -10.53
CA GLY A 93 -1.05 2.50 -10.67
C GLY A 93 -1.45 2.98 -12.07
N LYS A 94 -1.03 2.28 -13.13
CA LYS A 94 -1.44 2.62 -14.50
C LYS A 94 -2.95 2.50 -14.73
N ILE A 95 -3.58 1.46 -14.18
CA ILE A 95 -5.02 1.27 -14.28
C ILE A 95 -5.76 2.37 -13.51
N ASP A 96 -5.28 2.74 -12.33
CA ASP A 96 -5.87 3.80 -11.51
C ASP A 96 -5.79 5.16 -12.22
N ASP A 97 -4.66 5.48 -12.85
CA ASP A 97 -4.49 6.70 -13.65
C ASP A 97 -5.45 6.71 -14.86
N GLU A 98 -5.51 5.62 -15.63
CA GLU A 98 -6.44 5.48 -16.77
C GLU A 98 -7.92 5.61 -16.33
N LEU A 99 -8.27 5.02 -15.19
CA LEU A 99 -9.62 5.09 -14.64
C LEU A 99 -9.96 6.51 -14.18
N TYR A 100 -9.01 7.20 -13.53
CA TYR A 100 -9.20 8.57 -13.07
C TYR A 100 -9.46 9.52 -14.25
N ASP A 101 -8.66 9.43 -15.31
CA ASP A 101 -8.82 10.26 -16.51
C ASP A 101 -10.17 9.99 -17.19
N ALA A 102 -10.57 8.74 -17.35
CA ALA A 102 -11.84 8.37 -17.96
C ALA A 102 -13.05 8.86 -17.14
N VAL A 103 -12.97 8.80 -15.81
CA VAL A 103 -14.01 9.33 -14.91
C VAL A 103 -14.12 10.84 -15.05
N GLN A 104 -12.98 11.53 -15.12
CA GLN A 104 -12.96 12.99 -15.24
C GLN A 104 -13.55 13.45 -16.58
N GLU A 105 -13.16 12.81 -17.68
CA GLU A 105 -13.71 13.08 -19.02
C GLU A 105 -15.24 12.87 -19.06
N TYR A 106 -15.74 11.81 -18.40
CA TYR A 106 -17.18 11.56 -18.29
C TYR A 106 -17.90 12.71 -17.56
N HIS A 107 -17.33 13.19 -16.44
CA HIS A 107 -17.92 14.28 -15.67
C HIS A 107 -17.94 15.60 -16.45
N GLU A 108 -16.86 15.93 -17.15
CA GLU A 108 -16.76 17.12 -18.00
C GLU A 108 -17.78 17.05 -19.15
N THR A 109 -17.84 15.92 -19.86
CA THR A 109 -18.80 15.69 -20.94
C THR A 109 -20.23 15.83 -20.45
N LYS A 110 -20.56 15.25 -19.29
CA LYS A 110 -21.90 15.33 -18.70
C LYS A 110 -22.25 16.75 -18.28
N ALA A 111 -21.30 17.50 -17.73
CA ALA A 111 -21.49 18.91 -17.39
C ALA A 111 -21.79 19.75 -18.64
N GLN A 112 -21.04 19.54 -19.72
CA GLN A 112 -21.26 20.23 -20.99
C GLN A 112 -22.65 19.91 -21.58
N GLN A 113 -23.05 18.64 -21.60
CA GLN A 113 -24.39 18.24 -22.05
C GLN A 113 -25.53 18.90 -21.26
N LEU A 114 -25.32 19.16 -19.96
CA LEU A 114 -26.32 19.86 -19.15
C LEU A 114 -26.42 21.34 -19.52
N VAL A 115 -25.28 21.99 -19.77
CA VAL A 115 -25.23 23.39 -20.24
C VAL A 115 -25.91 23.52 -21.60
N ASP A 116 -25.62 22.61 -22.54
CA ASP A 116 -26.20 22.66 -23.88
C ASP A 116 -27.72 22.42 -23.83
N LYS A 117 -28.19 21.47 -23.01
CA LYS A 117 -29.63 21.26 -22.77
C LYS A 117 -30.32 22.45 -22.10
N GLN A 118 -29.60 23.26 -21.32
CA GLN A 118 -30.15 24.49 -20.74
C GLN A 118 -30.29 25.58 -21.80
N LYS A 119 -29.30 25.74 -22.68
CA LYS A 119 -29.36 26.67 -23.83
C LYS A 119 -30.50 26.31 -24.80
N GLU A 120 -30.69 25.03 -25.09
CA GLU A 120 -31.81 24.56 -25.95
C GLU A 120 -33.19 24.79 -25.31
N LYS A 121 -33.24 24.93 -23.97
CA LYS A 121 -34.47 25.22 -23.22
C LYS A 121 -34.67 26.70 -22.93
N GLU A 122 -33.69 27.55 -23.22
CA GLU A 122 -33.82 28.98 -23.07
C GLU A 122 -34.79 29.45 -24.16
N PRO A 123 -36.03 29.83 -23.80
CA PRO A 123 -37.01 30.24 -24.80
C PRO A 123 -36.49 31.47 -25.54
N ASP A 124 -36.83 31.59 -26.83
CA ASP A 124 -36.51 32.72 -27.72
C ASP A 124 -37.28 34.00 -27.30
N ILE A 125 -37.13 34.38 -26.03
CA ILE A 125 -37.71 35.57 -25.40
C ILE A 125 -36.82 36.74 -25.80
N LEU A 126 -37.48 37.78 -26.31
CA LEU A 126 -36.84 39.06 -26.65
C LEU A 126 -35.97 39.54 -25.48
N SER A 127 -34.73 39.92 -25.78
CA SER A 127 -33.83 40.45 -24.75
C SER A 127 -34.39 41.78 -24.20
N GLU A 128 -33.96 42.18 -23.00
CA GLU A 128 -34.43 43.43 -22.36
C GLU A 128 -34.21 44.66 -23.27
N SER A 129 -33.11 44.67 -24.04
CA SER A 129 -32.86 45.70 -25.06
C SER A 129 -33.83 45.65 -26.24
N ASP A 130 -34.25 44.45 -26.67
CA ASP A 130 -35.23 44.31 -27.75
C ASP A 130 -36.62 44.80 -27.30
N ILE A 131 -36.96 44.57 -26.03
CA ILE A 131 -38.20 45.07 -25.42
C ILE A 131 -38.16 46.60 -25.30
N GLU A 132 -37.04 47.19 -24.89
CA GLU A 132 -36.89 48.65 -24.79
C GLU A 132 -36.97 49.33 -26.17
N GLU A 133 -36.30 48.78 -27.19
CA GLU A 133 -36.38 49.29 -28.57
C GLU A 133 -37.83 49.20 -29.09
N PHE A 134 -38.52 48.09 -28.80
CA PHE A 134 -39.92 47.91 -29.16
C PHE A 134 -40.83 48.94 -28.49
N THR A 135 -40.63 49.17 -27.19
CA THR A 135 -41.43 50.13 -26.40
C THR A 135 -41.22 51.55 -26.93
N HIS A 136 -39.99 51.90 -27.31
CA HIS A 136 -39.69 53.19 -27.92
C HIS A 136 -40.44 53.40 -29.25
N LYS A 137 -40.45 52.41 -30.15
CA LYS A 137 -41.14 52.50 -31.45
C LYS A 137 -42.66 52.66 -31.30
N VAL A 138 -43.28 51.95 -30.37
CA VAL A 138 -44.73 52.03 -30.14
C VAL A 138 -45.12 53.32 -29.42
N VAL A 139 -44.37 53.73 -28.40
CA VAL A 139 -44.75 54.85 -27.53
C VAL A 139 -44.30 56.20 -28.09
N ASN A 140 -43.09 56.28 -28.65
CA ASN A 140 -42.51 57.55 -29.10
C ASN A 140 -42.70 57.79 -30.59
N ASP A 141 -42.57 56.74 -31.42
CA ASP A 141 -42.68 56.88 -32.89
C ASP A 141 -44.12 56.67 -33.39
N GLY A 142 -45.03 56.24 -32.51
CA GLY A 142 -46.47 56.13 -32.77
C GLY A 142 -46.85 55.01 -33.73
N GLU A 143 -45.99 54.01 -33.92
CA GLU A 143 -46.30 52.85 -34.77
C GLU A 143 -47.48 52.05 -34.22
N SER A 144 -48.44 51.72 -35.09
CA SER A 144 -49.60 50.91 -34.70
C SER A 144 -49.21 49.43 -34.63
N LEU A 145 -49.55 48.76 -33.53
CA LEU A 145 -49.39 47.30 -33.36
C LEU A 145 -49.93 46.46 -34.53
N LYS A 146 -50.87 47.00 -35.33
CA LYS A 146 -51.44 46.31 -36.50
C LYS A 146 -50.53 46.28 -37.73
N GLN A 147 -49.45 47.07 -37.73
CA GLN A 147 -48.49 47.16 -38.84
C GLN A 147 -47.25 46.29 -38.60
N MET A 148 -47.14 45.65 -37.43
CA MET A 148 -46.01 44.85 -37.02
C MET A 148 -46.16 43.38 -37.45
N ASP A 149 -45.02 42.69 -37.56
CA ASP A 149 -44.99 41.27 -37.88
C ASP A 149 -45.76 40.46 -36.81
N PRO A 150 -46.80 39.70 -37.19
CA PRO A 150 -47.59 38.89 -36.26
C PRO A 150 -46.74 37.96 -35.38
N ASP A 151 -45.60 37.46 -35.89
CA ASP A 151 -44.70 36.56 -35.16
C ASP A 151 -43.98 37.29 -34.01
N VAL A 152 -43.65 38.58 -34.21
CA VAL A 152 -43.03 39.43 -33.17
C VAL A 152 -44.04 39.78 -32.07
N ILE A 153 -45.31 40.00 -32.44
CA ILE A 153 -46.39 40.24 -31.50
C ILE A 153 -46.63 39.02 -30.62
N ASP A 154 -46.63 37.82 -31.19
CA ASP A 154 -46.81 36.56 -30.45
C ASP A 154 -45.68 36.35 -29.42
N ARG A 155 -44.43 36.60 -29.82
CA ARG A 155 -43.26 36.51 -28.92
C ARG A 155 -43.30 37.51 -27.77
N LEU A 156 -43.79 38.73 -27.99
CA LEU A 156 -44.00 39.73 -26.93
C LEU A 156 -45.09 39.33 -25.94
N LEU A 157 -46.21 38.80 -26.43
CA LEU A 157 -47.31 38.33 -25.58
C LEU A 157 -46.87 37.13 -24.72
N GLN A 158 -46.08 36.22 -25.29
CA GLN A 158 -45.45 35.13 -24.55
C GLN A 158 -44.47 35.64 -23.49
N ALA A 159 -43.65 36.66 -23.80
CA ALA A 159 -42.70 37.27 -22.85
C ALA A 159 -43.38 37.98 -21.67
N LEU A 160 -44.55 38.58 -21.89
CA LEU A 160 -45.34 39.27 -20.85
C LEU A 160 -46.22 38.32 -20.02
N GLY A 161 -46.14 37.00 -20.26
CA GLY A 161 -46.85 35.99 -19.46
C GLY A 161 -48.37 35.98 -19.64
N HIS A 162 -48.88 36.62 -20.69
CA HIS A 162 -50.29 36.64 -21.02
C HIS A 162 -50.60 35.55 -22.06
N GLN A 163 -51.00 34.36 -21.58
CA GLN A 163 -51.73 33.38 -22.40
C GLN A 163 -53.23 33.72 -22.44
#